data_AF-A0A969WL04-F1
#
_entry.id   AF-A0A969WL04-F1
#
_cell.length_a   1.000
_cell.length_b   1.000
_cell.length_c   1.000
_cell.angle_alpha   90.00
_cell.angle_beta   90.00
_cell.angle_gamma   90.00
#
_symmetry.space_group_name_H-M   'P 1'
#
loop_
_entity.id
_entity.type
_entity.pdbx_description
1 polymer ?
#
loop_
_entity_poly.entity_id
_entity_poly.type
_entity_poly.pdbx_seq_one_letter_code
_entity_poly.pdbx_strand_id
1 'polypeptide(L)'
;MVELIHKELCYDARGVMFEVFNHLGPNLPERFYQDAAVIALERRGIACEAEKQFQVTYHGVEVGRYRVDIWIENGDMLAELKVAPLLTPLHKAQAISYLKVTDADLALLVNFGQSSLVDVRLPNFVRDKPVLFRWERQTAVPDRLFPNLTDELLESCHRIHVELGPGFIHHVYRRAIMVELREKSIGFEFIKEIPIYFKGTYLGLQPVRLILVEDKLLAGAMAVQLLNKTMKAQLKARMKHFGVRLGVLVNFHGEKLEFAFVR
;
A
#
# COMPACT_ATOMS: atom_id res chain seq x y z
N MET A 1 23.94 17.90 20.39
CA MET A 1 23.09 16.69 20.60
C MET A 1 21.89 16.83 19.69
N VAL A 2 21.53 15.78 18.96
CA VAL A 2 20.27 15.77 18.18
C VAL A 2 19.13 15.57 19.17
N GLU A 3 18.19 16.51 19.20
CA GLU A 3 17.01 16.42 20.05
C GLU A 3 16.05 15.35 19.50
N LEU A 4 15.57 14.46 20.37
CA LEU A 4 14.65 13.39 19.97
C LEU A 4 13.22 13.92 20.03
N ILE A 5 12.56 14.06 18.88
CA ILE A 5 11.09 14.26 18.77
C ILE A 5 10.36 13.29 19.71
N HIS A 6 9.52 13.83 20.60
CA HIS A 6 8.72 13.06 21.57
C HIS A 6 9.53 12.06 22.40
N LYS A 7 10.69 12.50 22.93
CA LYS A 7 11.65 11.66 23.66
C LYS A 7 10.99 10.78 24.74
N GLU A 8 10.29 11.40 25.69
CA GLU A 8 9.71 10.70 26.85
C GLU A 8 8.60 9.74 26.41
N LEU A 9 7.64 10.22 25.61
CA LEU A 9 6.58 9.38 25.01
C LEU A 9 7.17 8.18 24.26
N CYS A 10 8.26 8.37 23.52
CA CYS A 10 8.94 7.29 22.83
C CYS A 10 9.54 6.26 23.78
N TYR A 11 10.14 6.69 24.89
CA TYR A 11 10.66 5.74 25.88
C TYR A 11 9.54 4.95 26.55
N ASP A 12 8.44 5.62 26.89
CA ASP A 12 7.30 4.98 27.53
C ASP A 12 6.61 3.97 26.60
N ALA A 13 6.31 4.38 25.36
CA ALA A 13 5.71 3.51 24.35
C ALA A 13 6.61 2.30 24.04
N ARG A 14 7.93 2.50 23.88
CA ARG A 14 8.88 1.38 23.71
C ARG A 14 8.89 0.46 24.93
N GLY A 15 8.89 1.04 26.13
CA GLY A 15 8.82 0.28 27.37
C GLY A 15 7.58 -0.60 27.46
N VAL A 16 6.43 -0.12 26.97
CA VAL A 16 5.21 -0.93 26.83
C VAL A 16 5.42 -2.09 25.87
N MET A 17 6.01 -1.86 24.69
CA MET A 17 6.23 -2.92 23.71
C MET A 17 7.14 -4.03 24.26
N PHE A 18 8.18 -3.67 25.03
CA PHE A 18 9.04 -4.63 25.72
C PHE A 18 8.30 -5.40 26.81
N GLU A 19 7.47 -4.73 27.61
CA GLU A 19 6.63 -5.39 28.62
C GLU A 19 5.71 -6.44 27.98
N VAL A 20 5.03 -6.07 26.89
CA VAL A 20 4.16 -6.97 26.13
C VAL A 20 4.95 -8.16 25.60
N PHE A 21 6.09 -7.94 24.96
CA PHE A 21 6.93 -9.02 24.42
C PHE A 21 7.42 -9.96 25.52
N ASN A 22 7.87 -9.43 26.66
CA ASN A 22 8.37 -10.23 27.78
C ASN A 22 7.26 -11.07 28.43
N HIS A 23 6.02 -10.62 28.38
CA HIS A 23 4.88 -11.35 28.94
C HIS A 23 4.34 -12.42 27.99
N LEU A 24 4.20 -12.10 26.70
CA LEU A 24 3.57 -12.98 25.72
C LEU A 24 4.55 -13.91 25.00
N GLY A 25 5.82 -13.53 24.89
CA GLY A 25 6.80 -14.18 24.04
C GLY A 25 6.49 -14.03 22.54
N PRO A 26 7.28 -14.66 21.65
CA PRO A 26 7.07 -14.63 20.21
C PRO A 26 5.98 -15.62 19.74
N ASN A 27 5.69 -15.61 18.42
CA ASN A 27 4.81 -16.56 17.71
C ASN A 27 3.29 -16.44 17.92
N LEU A 28 2.80 -15.30 18.40
CA LEU A 28 1.37 -14.97 18.34
C LEU A 28 1.02 -14.17 17.07
N PRO A 29 -0.24 -14.24 16.60
CA PRO A 29 -0.75 -13.31 15.59
C PRO A 29 -0.62 -11.83 16.02
N GLU A 30 -0.36 -10.94 15.06
CA GLU A 30 -0.18 -9.47 15.26
C GLU A 30 -1.25 -8.85 16.16
N ARG A 31 -2.51 -9.24 15.96
CA ARG A 31 -3.67 -8.75 16.73
C ARG A 31 -3.52 -8.92 18.24
N PHE A 32 -2.88 -9.99 18.72
CA PHE A 32 -2.69 -10.18 20.17
C PHE A 32 -1.67 -9.21 20.77
N TYR A 33 -0.62 -8.87 20.02
CA TYR A 33 0.32 -7.85 20.46
C TYR A 33 -0.30 -6.46 20.43
N GLN A 34 -1.12 -6.15 19.43
CA GLN A 34 -1.90 -4.92 19.37
C GLN A 34 -2.84 -4.80 20.59
N ASP A 35 -3.68 -5.81 20.82
CA ASP A 35 -4.62 -5.83 21.95
C ASP A 35 -3.87 -5.64 23.29
N ALA A 36 -2.74 -6.32 23.48
CA ALA A 36 -1.93 -6.20 24.71
C ALA A 36 -1.22 -4.84 24.84
N ALA A 37 -0.69 -4.29 23.75
CA ALA A 37 -0.03 -2.98 23.75
C ALA A 37 -1.01 -1.85 24.07
N VAL A 38 -2.23 -1.90 23.54
CA VAL A 38 -3.29 -0.93 23.87
C VAL A 38 -3.61 -0.96 25.36
N ILE A 39 -3.85 -2.16 25.93
CA ILE A 39 -4.11 -2.31 27.38
C ILE A 39 -2.96 -1.74 28.22
N ALA A 40 -1.71 -2.02 27.82
CA ALA A 40 -0.53 -1.57 28.56
C ALA A 40 -0.28 -0.04 28.43
N LEU A 41 -0.56 0.55 27.25
CA LEU A 41 -0.53 2.00 27.05
C LEU A 41 -1.58 2.70 27.93
N GLU A 42 -2.82 2.22 27.90
CA GLU A 42 -3.93 2.77 28.70
C GLU A 42 -3.63 2.70 30.21
N ARG A 43 -3.05 1.59 30.69
CA ARG A 43 -2.64 1.44 32.10
C ARG A 43 -1.54 2.41 32.52
N ARG A 44 -0.71 2.88 31.59
CA ARG A 44 0.29 3.93 31.82
C ARG A 44 -0.27 5.34 31.66
N GLY A 45 -1.57 5.47 31.38
CA GLY A 45 -2.22 6.77 31.18
C GLY A 45 -1.86 7.44 29.86
N ILE A 46 -1.34 6.69 28.89
CA ILE A 46 -0.99 7.19 27.56
C ILE A 46 -2.23 7.08 26.67
N ALA A 47 -2.67 8.19 26.09
CA ALA A 47 -3.84 8.20 25.23
C ALA A 47 -3.55 7.41 23.94
N CYS A 48 -4.38 6.41 23.62
CA CYS A 48 -4.23 5.64 22.39
C CYS A 48 -5.56 5.16 21.80
N GLU A 49 -5.57 4.93 20.49
CA GLU A 49 -6.70 4.35 19.74
C GLU A 49 -6.19 3.23 18.82
N ALA A 50 -6.76 2.03 18.95
CA ALA A 50 -6.47 0.93 18.04
C ALA A 50 -7.18 1.11 16.70
N GLU A 51 -6.54 0.69 15.59
CA GLU A 51 -7.18 0.60 14.27
C GLU A 51 -7.77 1.94 13.76
N LYS A 52 -7.22 3.08 14.21
CA LYS A 52 -7.74 4.40 13.85
C LYS A 52 -7.68 4.59 12.34
N GLN A 53 -8.82 4.97 11.76
CA GLN A 53 -8.99 5.02 10.32
C GLN A 53 -8.70 6.44 9.76
N PHE A 54 -7.84 6.50 8.75
CA PHE A 54 -7.43 7.72 8.06
C PHE A 54 -7.84 7.70 6.60
N GLN A 55 -8.12 8.88 6.06
CA GLN A 55 -8.41 9.08 4.64
C GLN A 55 -7.11 9.11 3.84
N VAL A 56 -7.04 8.35 2.75
CA VAL A 56 -5.94 8.43 1.79
C VAL A 56 -6.41 9.27 0.61
N THR A 57 -5.76 10.42 0.40
CA THR A 57 -6.02 11.31 -0.72
C THR A 57 -4.87 11.28 -1.74
N TYR A 58 -5.22 11.36 -3.02
CA TYR A 58 -4.26 11.52 -4.11
C TYR A 58 -4.74 12.67 -4.99
N HIS A 59 -3.91 13.71 -5.15
CA HIS A 59 -4.25 14.95 -5.87
C HIS A 59 -5.62 15.53 -5.45
N GLY A 60 -5.86 15.59 -4.14
CA GLY A 60 -7.11 16.11 -3.56
C GLY A 60 -8.33 15.16 -3.64
N VAL A 61 -8.21 13.99 -4.26
CA VAL A 61 -9.30 13.00 -4.38
C VAL A 61 -9.14 11.89 -3.36
N GLU A 62 -10.21 11.54 -2.63
CA GLU A 62 -10.22 10.33 -1.77
C GLU A 62 -10.05 9.06 -2.62
N VAL A 63 -8.92 8.39 -2.45
CA VAL A 63 -8.62 7.12 -3.14
C VAL A 63 -8.81 5.90 -2.23
N GLY A 64 -8.94 6.10 -0.93
CA GLY A 64 -9.35 5.04 -0.01
C GLY A 64 -9.11 5.44 1.43
N ARG A 65 -9.08 4.44 2.30
CA ARG A 65 -8.84 4.63 3.73
C ARG A 65 -7.85 3.58 4.22
N TYR A 66 -7.06 3.96 5.22
CA TYR A 66 -6.07 3.13 5.88
C TYR A 66 -6.34 3.07 7.38
N ARG A 67 -5.88 2.04 8.07
CA ARG A 67 -5.96 1.91 9.53
C ARG A 67 -4.57 1.72 10.07
N VAL A 68 -4.16 2.60 10.98
CA VAL A 68 -2.92 2.40 11.74
C VAL A 68 -3.18 1.39 12.85
N ASP A 69 -2.18 0.58 13.20
CA ASP A 69 -2.38 -0.41 14.26
C ASP A 69 -2.69 0.28 15.60
N ILE A 70 -1.87 1.27 16.00
CA ILE A 70 -2.12 2.06 17.20
C ILE A 70 -1.80 3.54 16.94
N TRP A 71 -2.76 4.40 17.19
CA TRP A 71 -2.62 5.85 17.22
C TRP A 71 -2.33 6.31 18.66
N ILE A 72 -1.31 7.13 18.89
CA ILE A 72 -0.85 7.49 20.24
C ILE A 72 -0.78 9.02 20.39
N GLU A 73 -1.24 9.53 21.53
CA GLU A 73 -1.21 10.95 21.93
C GLU A 73 -1.65 11.90 20.80
N ASN A 74 -2.81 11.63 20.22
CA ASN A 74 -3.43 12.46 19.19
C ASN A 74 -2.58 12.76 17.95
N GLY A 75 -1.53 11.99 17.68
CA GLY A 75 -0.69 12.11 16.48
C GLY A 75 0.77 12.45 16.73
N ASP A 76 1.17 12.55 17.99
CA ASP A 76 2.58 12.58 18.34
C ASP A 76 3.29 11.30 17.89
N MET A 77 2.58 10.16 17.90
CA MET A 77 3.14 8.89 17.45
C MET A 77 2.08 7.94 16.86
N LEU A 78 2.47 7.16 15.86
CA LEU A 78 1.77 5.92 15.50
C LEU A 78 2.69 4.72 15.78
N ALA A 79 2.11 3.58 16.18
CA ALA A 79 2.83 2.31 16.21
C ALA A 79 2.35 1.43 15.06
N GLU A 80 3.30 0.84 14.34
CA GLU A 80 3.08 -0.15 13.30
C GLU A 80 3.71 -1.46 13.78
N LEU A 81 2.90 -2.50 13.95
CA LEU A 81 3.31 -3.76 14.53
C LEU A 81 3.50 -4.79 13.42
N LYS A 82 4.49 -5.67 13.62
CA LYS A 82 4.81 -6.76 12.71
C LYS A 82 5.07 -8.04 13.49
N VAL A 83 4.68 -9.15 12.90
CA VAL A 83 5.17 -10.49 13.28
C VAL A 83 5.83 -11.09 12.06
N ALA A 84 7.13 -10.83 11.93
CA ALA A 84 7.92 -11.27 10.79
C ALA A 84 9.31 -11.80 11.24
N PRO A 85 9.95 -12.67 10.43
CA PRO A 85 11.31 -13.12 10.72
C PRO A 85 12.31 -11.96 10.84
N LEU A 86 12.08 -10.86 10.13
CA LEU A 86 12.89 -9.63 10.23
C LEU A 86 12.14 -8.38 9.75
N LEU A 87 12.57 -7.21 10.24
CA LEU A 87 12.17 -5.93 9.67
C LEU A 87 12.93 -5.65 8.38
N THR A 88 12.19 -5.49 7.29
CA THR A 88 12.73 -5.24 5.96
C THR A 88 12.72 -3.72 5.67
N PRO A 89 13.46 -3.24 4.65
CA PRO A 89 13.34 -1.87 4.19
C PRO A 89 11.91 -1.56 3.68
N LEU A 90 11.21 -2.55 3.12
CA LEU A 90 9.80 -2.44 2.77
C LEU A 90 8.92 -2.08 3.98
N HIS A 91 9.08 -2.74 5.14
CA HIS A 91 8.30 -2.39 6.33
C HIS A 91 8.53 -0.93 6.76
N LYS A 92 9.76 -0.43 6.65
CA LYS A 92 10.08 0.98 6.92
C LYS A 92 9.41 1.90 5.89
N ALA A 93 9.43 1.54 4.61
CA ALA A 93 8.78 2.32 3.55
C ALA A 93 7.25 2.39 3.74
N GLN A 94 6.61 1.31 4.21
CA GLN A 94 5.19 1.30 4.57
C GLN A 94 4.90 2.26 5.73
N ALA A 95 5.65 2.16 6.83
CA ALA A 95 5.50 3.08 7.95
C ALA A 95 5.68 4.56 7.55
N ILE A 96 6.65 4.86 6.66
CA ILE A 96 6.83 6.21 6.09
C ILE A 96 5.61 6.64 5.27
N SER A 97 5.00 5.72 4.52
CA SER A 97 3.78 5.99 3.75
C SER A 97 2.60 6.35 4.66
N TYR A 98 2.53 5.73 5.83
CA TYR A 98 1.50 6.04 6.83
C TYR A 98 1.75 7.38 7.53
N LEU A 99 3.01 7.74 7.79
CA LEU A 99 3.37 9.07 8.28
C LEU A 99 2.90 10.18 7.33
N LYS A 100 3.04 9.98 6.01
CA LYS A 100 2.56 10.94 5.01
C LYS A 100 1.04 11.15 5.05
N VAL A 101 0.28 10.07 5.32
CA VAL A 101 -1.20 10.11 5.30
C VAL A 101 -1.77 10.64 6.60
N THR A 102 -1.17 10.27 7.72
CA THR A 102 -1.68 10.58 9.06
C THR A 102 -1.21 11.92 9.59
N ASP A 103 -0.14 12.45 8.99
CA ASP A 103 0.61 13.59 9.48
C ASP A 103 1.12 13.43 10.92
N ALA A 104 1.34 12.18 11.38
CA ALA A 104 1.96 11.95 12.68
C ALA A 104 3.42 12.39 12.71
N ASP A 105 3.93 12.79 13.87
CA ASP A 105 5.33 13.23 14.02
C ASP A 105 6.32 12.08 13.94
N LEU A 106 5.92 10.89 14.41
CA LEU A 106 6.77 9.74 14.59
C LEU A 106 6.04 8.42 14.33
N ALA A 107 6.72 7.46 13.70
CA ALA A 107 6.30 6.07 13.68
C ALA A 107 7.25 5.20 14.52
N LEU A 108 6.69 4.37 15.37
CA LEU A 108 7.38 3.28 16.06
C LEU A 108 7.03 1.96 15.35
N LEU A 109 7.96 1.47 14.52
CA LEU A 109 7.81 0.18 13.83
C LEU A 109 8.37 -0.92 14.71
N VAL A 110 7.55 -1.88 15.12
CA VAL A 110 7.90 -2.91 16.11
C VAL A 110 7.70 -4.30 15.52
N ASN A 111 8.67 -5.19 15.69
CA ASN A 111 8.59 -6.59 15.30
C ASN A 111 8.64 -7.52 16.50
N PHE A 112 7.56 -8.27 16.70
CA PHE A 112 7.42 -9.30 17.73
C PHE A 112 7.75 -10.71 17.23
N GLY A 113 8.14 -10.87 15.96
CA GLY A 113 8.37 -12.18 15.33
C GLY A 113 9.74 -12.81 15.59
N GLN A 114 10.65 -12.12 16.28
CA GLN A 114 12.01 -12.59 16.57
C GLN A 114 12.17 -13.11 18.00
N SER A 115 13.32 -13.70 18.30
CA SER A 115 13.68 -14.14 19.67
C SER A 115 13.83 -12.98 20.66
N SER A 116 13.94 -11.74 20.18
CA SER A 116 13.85 -10.52 20.97
C SER A 116 13.00 -9.49 20.23
N LEU A 117 12.39 -8.55 20.96
CA LEU A 117 11.73 -7.41 20.35
C LEU A 117 12.72 -6.59 19.52
N VAL A 118 12.34 -6.24 18.29
CA VAL A 118 13.09 -5.31 17.45
C VAL A 118 12.22 -4.12 17.13
N ASP A 119 12.71 -2.92 17.37
CA ASP A 119 11.98 -1.69 17.08
C ASP A 119 12.81 -0.69 16.27
N VAL A 120 12.13 0.11 15.47
CA VAL A 120 12.73 1.19 14.66
C VAL A 120 11.88 2.44 14.82
N ARG A 121 12.55 3.53 15.20
CA ARG A 121 11.96 4.86 15.27
C ARG A 121 12.12 5.60 13.95
N LEU A 122 11.03 6.09 13.38
CA LEU A 122 10.98 6.78 12.09
C LEU A 122 10.34 8.16 12.26
N PRO A 123 11.12 9.24 12.39
CA PRO A 123 10.60 10.60 12.35
C PRO A 123 10.01 10.96 10.99
N ASN A 124 8.95 11.76 10.99
CA ASN A 124 8.29 12.23 9.78
C ASN A 124 9.09 13.34 9.08
N PHE A 125 10.31 13.03 8.66
CA PHE A 125 11.15 13.94 7.87
C PHE A 125 10.67 14.09 6.42
N VAL A 126 9.59 13.39 6.03
CA VAL A 126 9.00 13.51 4.69
C VAL A 126 7.92 14.59 4.62
N ARG A 127 7.35 15.01 5.77
CA ARG A 127 6.36 16.09 5.87
C ARG A 127 6.78 17.36 5.12
N ASP A 128 8.02 17.79 5.32
CA ASP A 128 8.53 19.06 4.78
C ASP A 128 9.32 18.91 3.47
N LYS A 129 9.39 17.69 2.91
CA LYS A 129 10.18 17.43 1.71
C LYS A 129 9.30 17.47 0.46
N PRO A 130 9.64 18.28 -0.55
CA PRO A 130 8.94 18.21 -1.82
C PRO A 130 9.15 16.83 -2.44
N VAL A 131 8.06 16.23 -2.91
CA VAL A 131 8.14 14.97 -3.66
C VAL A 131 8.67 15.28 -5.05
N LEU A 132 9.96 15.00 -5.28
CA LEU A 132 10.58 15.15 -6.58
C LEU A 132 10.36 13.88 -7.40
N PHE A 133 9.35 13.88 -8.26
CA PHE A 133 9.15 12.83 -9.24
C PHE A 133 9.99 13.08 -10.50
N ARG A 134 10.75 12.07 -10.92
CA ARG A 134 11.45 12.05 -12.21
C ARG A 134 11.15 10.73 -12.90
N TRP A 135 10.76 10.81 -14.17
CA TRP A 135 10.50 9.65 -15.01
C TRP A 135 11.38 9.70 -16.24
N GLU A 136 12.01 8.57 -16.54
CA GLU A 136 12.69 8.34 -17.81
C GLU A 136 11.90 7.31 -18.59
N ARG A 137 11.58 7.62 -19.85
CA ARG A 137 10.83 6.69 -20.70
C ARG A 137 11.59 5.37 -20.83
N GLN A 138 10.87 4.27 -20.65
CA GLN A 138 11.43 2.94 -20.82
C GLN A 138 11.49 2.58 -22.31
N THR A 139 12.60 2.88 -22.97
CA THR A 139 12.82 2.61 -24.40
C THR A 139 13.13 1.13 -24.72
N ALA A 140 13.42 0.32 -23.70
CA ALA A 140 14.09 -0.97 -23.84
C ALA A 140 13.18 -2.22 -23.89
N VAL A 141 11.87 -2.11 -24.10
CA VAL A 141 10.99 -3.29 -24.23
C VAL A 141 10.65 -3.52 -25.71
N PRO A 142 11.23 -4.53 -26.37
CA PRO A 142 10.90 -4.87 -27.76
C PRO A 142 9.42 -5.20 -27.94
N ASP A 143 8.89 -4.88 -29.12
CA ASP A 143 7.52 -5.21 -29.56
C ASP A 143 6.40 -4.67 -28.67
N ARG A 144 6.56 -3.50 -28.04
CA ARG A 144 5.50 -2.86 -27.25
C ARG A 144 4.29 -2.50 -28.11
N LEU A 145 3.15 -3.11 -27.81
CA LEU A 145 1.84 -2.64 -28.30
C LEU A 145 1.51 -1.32 -27.60
N PHE A 146 1.04 -0.32 -28.37
CA PHE A 146 0.64 1.00 -27.85
C PHE A 146 1.71 1.67 -26.97
N PRO A 147 2.93 1.94 -27.49
CA PRO A 147 4.06 2.40 -26.69
C PRO A 147 3.77 3.69 -25.92
N ASN A 148 3.19 4.70 -26.56
CA ASN A 148 2.84 5.97 -25.91
C ASN A 148 1.85 5.76 -24.75
N LEU A 149 0.74 5.04 -25.00
CA LEU A 149 -0.28 4.79 -23.97
C LEU A 149 0.28 3.97 -22.80
N THR A 150 1.14 2.99 -23.12
CA THR A 150 1.80 2.17 -22.10
C THR A 150 2.76 3.02 -21.27
N ASP A 151 3.57 3.87 -21.89
CA ASP A 151 4.49 4.76 -21.18
C ASP A 151 3.76 5.75 -20.28
N GLU A 152 2.66 6.36 -20.74
CA GLU A 152 1.83 7.24 -19.93
C GLU A 152 1.24 6.53 -18.70
N LEU A 153 0.75 5.29 -18.87
CA LEU A 153 0.23 4.49 -17.76
C LEU A 153 1.35 4.11 -16.76
N LEU A 154 2.51 3.68 -17.27
CA LEU A 154 3.64 3.32 -16.41
C LEU A 154 4.16 4.53 -15.63
N GLU A 155 4.32 5.68 -16.29
CA GLU A 155 4.68 6.95 -15.65
C GLU A 155 3.70 7.27 -14.52
N SER A 156 2.40 7.22 -14.80
CA SER A 156 1.35 7.47 -13.82
C SER A 156 1.47 6.53 -12.61
N CYS A 157 1.67 5.23 -12.86
CA CYS A 157 1.89 4.27 -11.78
C CYS A 157 3.14 4.60 -10.96
N HIS A 158 4.23 4.98 -11.62
CA HIS A 158 5.48 5.38 -10.96
C HIS A 158 5.32 6.62 -10.10
N ARG A 159 4.60 7.64 -10.57
CA ARG A 159 4.30 8.83 -9.78
C ARG A 159 3.50 8.47 -8.53
N ILE A 160 2.42 7.68 -8.69
CA ILE A 160 1.60 7.20 -7.58
C ILE A 160 2.45 6.48 -6.53
N HIS A 161 3.36 5.58 -6.94
CA HIS A 161 4.21 4.84 -5.99
C HIS A 161 5.23 5.73 -5.29
N VAL A 162 5.79 6.74 -5.98
CA VAL A 162 6.70 7.72 -5.35
C VAL A 162 5.97 8.59 -4.33
N GLU A 163 4.78 9.07 -4.68
CA GLU A 163 3.99 9.98 -3.84
C GLU A 163 3.35 9.25 -2.66
N LEU A 164 2.55 8.20 -2.93
CA LEU A 164 1.85 7.45 -1.87
C LEU A 164 2.79 6.49 -1.13
N GLY A 165 3.71 5.82 -1.84
CA GLY A 165 4.51 4.73 -1.28
C GLY A 165 3.75 3.39 -1.18
N PRO A 166 4.43 2.31 -0.73
CA PRO A 166 3.83 0.99 -0.53
C PRO A 166 3.00 0.93 0.77
N GLY A 167 2.24 -0.15 0.94
CA GLY A 167 1.52 -0.46 2.20
C GLY A 167 0.00 -0.32 2.12
N PHE A 168 -0.51 0.36 1.09
CA PHE A 168 -1.94 0.45 0.88
C PHE A 168 -2.51 -0.78 0.16
N ILE A 169 -3.79 -1.01 0.35
CA ILE A 169 -4.53 -2.05 -0.35
C ILE A 169 -4.80 -1.66 -1.81
N HIS A 170 -4.79 -2.65 -2.70
CA HIS A 170 -4.84 -2.49 -4.17
C HIS A 170 -5.90 -1.51 -4.71
N HIS A 171 -7.03 -1.30 -4.02
CA HIS A 171 -8.05 -0.35 -4.47
C HIS A 171 -7.63 1.11 -4.35
N VAL A 172 -6.73 1.44 -3.42
CA VAL A 172 -6.14 2.77 -3.25
C VAL A 172 -5.36 3.11 -4.52
N TYR A 173 -4.44 2.23 -4.92
CA TYR A 173 -3.67 2.41 -6.15
C TYR A 173 -4.54 2.39 -7.41
N ARG A 174 -5.53 1.49 -7.49
CA ARG A 174 -6.48 1.49 -8.62
C ARG A 174 -7.18 2.84 -8.78
N ARG A 175 -7.64 3.44 -7.67
CA ARG A 175 -8.31 4.74 -7.69
C ARG A 175 -7.34 5.86 -8.02
N ALA A 176 -6.10 5.82 -7.50
CA ALA A 176 -5.06 6.77 -7.88
C ALA A 176 -4.72 6.70 -9.37
N ILE A 177 -4.65 5.51 -9.97
CA ILE A 177 -4.46 5.35 -11.43
C ILE A 177 -5.60 6.03 -12.19
N MET A 178 -6.85 5.86 -11.74
CA MET A 178 -7.99 6.53 -12.37
C MET A 178 -7.96 8.05 -12.19
N VAL A 179 -7.30 8.60 -11.18
CA VAL A 179 -7.09 10.04 -11.02
C VAL A 179 -6.07 10.53 -12.06
N GLU A 180 -4.90 9.89 -12.13
CA GLU A 180 -3.85 10.18 -13.13
C GLU A 180 -4.39 10.15 -14.57
N LEU A 181 -5.14 9.10 -14.93
CA LEU A 181 -5.69 8.97 -16.27
C LEU A 181 -6.67 10.12 -16.59
N ARG A 182 -7.47 10.59 -15.63
CA ARG A 182 -8.36 11.76 -15.84
C ARG A 182 -7.57 13.04 -16.04
N GLU A 183 -6.55 13.28 -15.22
CA GLU A 183 -5.73 14.49 -15.31
C GLU A 183 -4.98 14.56 -16.65
N LYS A 184 -4.52 13.41 -17.16
CA LYS A 184 -3.90 13.27 -18.48
C LYS A 184 -4.90 13.23 -19.64
N SER A 185 -6.21 13.34 -19.37
CA SER A 185 -7.28 13.22 -20.38
C SER A 185 -7.24 11.90 -21.18
N ILE A 186 -6.77 10.82 -20.55
CA ILE A 186 -6.72 9.48 -21.15
C ILE A 186 -8.04 8.77 -20.85
N GLY A 187 -8.73 8.31 -21.90
CA GLY A 187 -10.01 7.62 -21.77
C GLY A 187 -9.86 6.26 -21.07
N PHE A 188 -10.74 5.97 -20.10
CA PHE A 188 -10.80 4.65 -19.46
C PHE A 188 -12.20 4.29 -18.95
N GLU A 189 -12.43 2.99 -18.79
CA GLU A 189 -13.59 2.40 -18.13
C GLU A 189 -13.15 1.58 -16.91
N PHE A 190 -13.82 1.78 -15.77
CA PHE A 190 -13.63 0.93 -14.59
C PHE A 190 -14.59 -0.25 -14.60
N ILE A 191 -14.04 -1.42 -14.88
CA ILE A 191 -14.77 -2.68 -14.98
C ILE A 191 -14.83 -3.31 -13.59
N LYS A 192 -15.94 -3.06 -12.88
CA LYS A 192 -16.18 -3.61 -11.54
C LYS A 192 -16.32 -5.13 -11.59
N GLU A 193 -17.16 -5.60 -12.48
CA GLU A 193 -17.57 -6.99 -12.63
C GLU A 193 -17.92 -7.30 -14.08
N ILE A 194 -17.95 -8.59 -14.41
CA ILE A 194 -18.37 -9.08 -15.72
C ILE A 194 -19.48 -10.11 -15.57
N PRO A 195 -20.43 -10.17 -16.52
CA PRO A 195 -21.40 -11.23 -16.55
C PRO A 195 -20.75 -12.54 -17.01
N ILE A 196 -21.09 -13.63 -16.32
CA ILE A 196 -20.64 -14.98 -16.65
C ILE A 196 -21.80 -15.76 -17.29
N TYR A 197 -21.51 -16.42 -18.40
CA TYR A 197 -22.46 -17.25 -19.12
C TYR A 197 -21.93 -18.67 -19.28
N PHE A 198 -22.83 -19.64 -19.25
CA PHE A 198 -22.58 -21.02 -19.66
C PHE A 198 -23.58 -21.43 -20.73
N LYS A 199 -23.09 -21.76 -21.93
CA LYS A 199 -23.92 -22.12 -23.09
C LYS A 199 -25.07 -21.13 -23.34
N GLY A 200 -24.77 -19.83 -23.27
CA GLY A 200 -25.75 -18.75 -23.45
C GLY A 200 -26.64 -18.47 -22.23
N THR A 201 -26.59 -19.29 -21.18
CA THR A 201 -27.34 -19.06 -19.93
C THR A 201 -26.53 -18.18 -18.98
N TYR A 202 -27.12 -17.09 -18.49
CA TYR A 202 -26.49 -16.21 -17.50
C TYR A 202 -26.37 -16.92 -16.14
N LEU A 203 -25.19 -16.87 -15.53
CA LEU A 203 -24.89 -17.50 -14.25
C LEU A 203 -24.73 -16.50 -13.09
N GLY A 204 -24.35 -15.26 -13.38
CA GLY A 204 -24.09 -14.25 -12.35
C GLY A 204 -22.98 -13.27 -12.74
N LEU A 205 -22.66 -12.37 -11.80
CA LEU A 205 -21.59 -11.38 -11.94
C LEU A 205 -20.31 -11.87 -11.26
N GLN A 206 -19.18 -11.73 -11.93
CA GLN A 206 -17.87 -11.97 -11.37
C GLN A 206 -17.12 -10.65 -11.17
N PRO A 207 -16.74 -10.28 -9.94
CA PRO A 207 -15.87 -9.14 -9.69
C PRO A 207 -14.50 -9.31 -10.37
N VAL A 208 -14.06 -8.28 -11.10
CA VAL A 208 -12.74 -8.27 -11.76
C VAL A 208 -11.93 -7.01 -11.43
N ARG A 209 -12.60 -5.88 -11.20
CA ARG A 209 -12.01 -4.61 -10.76
C ARG A 209 -10.81 -4.16 -11.62
N LEU A 210 -10.93 -4.27 -12.94
CA LEU A 210 -9.90 -3.89 -13.92
C LEU A 210 -10.19 -2.50 -14.50
N ILE A 211 -9.16 -1.88 -15.07
CA ILE A 211 -9.28 -0.62 -15.81
C ILE A 211 -9.04 -0.92 -17.29
N LEU A 212 -10.03 -0.68 -18.14
CA LEU A 212 -9.88 -0.72 -19.59
C LEU A 212 -9.49 0.67 -20.07
N VAL A 213 -8.34 0.81 -20.70
CA VAL A 213 -7.78 2.09 -21.14
C VAL A 213 -7.86 2.19 -22.65
N GLU A 214 -8.54 3.23 -23.15
CA GLU A 214 -8.80 3.53 -24.56
C GLU A 214 -9.21 2.33 -25.43
N ASP A 215 -9.97 1.37 -24.89
CA ASP A 215 -10.35 0.12 -25.57
C ASP A 215 -9.17 -0.71 -26.11
N LYS A 216 -7.95 -0.44 -25.64
CA LYS A 216 -6.69 -1.01 -26.15
C LYS A 216 -5.99 -1.91 -25.14
N LEU A 217 -6.05 -1.55 -23.86
CA LEU A 217 -5.25 -2.15 -22.80
C LEU A 217 -6.10 -2.40 -21.54
N LEU A 218 -5.90 -3.56 -20.90
CA LEU A 218 -6.44 -3.83 -19.55
C LEU A 218 -5.35 -3.68 -18.49
N ALA A 219 -5.58 -2.82 -17.50
CA ALA A 219 -4.71 -2.65 -16.35
C ALA A 219 -5.33 -3.24 -15.07
N GLY A 220 -4.52 -3.96 -14.28
CA GLY A 220 -4.88 -4.44 -12.95
C GLY A 220 -3.89 -3.94 -11.90
N ALA A 221 -4.37 -3.20 -10.91
CA ALA A 221 -3.57 -2.78 -9.76
C ALA A 221 -3.53 -3.89 -8.70
N MET A 222 -2.33 -4.19 -8.22
CA MET A 222 -2.03 -5.25 -7.27
C MET A 222 -1.20 -4.69 -6.11
N ALA A 223 -1.33 -5.32 -4.95
CA ALA A 223 -0.52 -5.04 -3.75
C ALA A 223 -0.22 -6.39 -3.07
N VAL A 224 0.51 -7.26 -3.75
CA VAL A 224 0.83 -8.63 -3.31
C VAL A 224 2.34 -8.87 -3.31
N GLN A 225 2.81 -9.78 -2.47
CA GLN A 225 4.24 -10.12 -2.39
C GLN A 225 4.85 -10.56 -3.73
N LEU A 226 4.09 -11.29 -4.56
CA LEU A 226 4.56 -11.78 -5.84
C LEU A 226 3.43 -11.87 -6.87
N LEU A 227 3.68 -11.35 -8.07
CA LEU A 227 2.82 -11.60 -9.24
C LEU A 227 3.01 -13.03 -9.75
N ASN A 228 1.98 -13.87 -9.61
CA ASN A 228 2.05 -15.28 -10.01
C ASN A 228 1.44 -15.55 -11.40
N LYS A 229 1.66 -16.76 -11.93
CA LYS A 229 1.16 -17.20 -13.25
C LYS A 229 -0.37 -17.22 -13.31
N THR A 230 -1.05 -17.53 -12.21
CA THR A 230 -2.52 -17.56 -12.14
C THR A 230 -3.11 -16.18 -12.39
N MET A 231 -2.54 -15.13 -11.81
CA MET A 231 -2.97 -13.74 -12.04
C MET A 231 -2.80 -13.34 -13.51
N LYS A 232 -1.68 -13.72 -14.15
CA LYS A 232 -1.46 -13.47 -15.58
C LYS A 232 -2.46 -14.23 -16.46
N ALA A 233 -2.76 -15.49 -16.12
CA ALA A 233 -3.75 -16.28 -16.84
C ALA A 233 -5.18 -15.72 -16.68
N GLN A 234 -5.54 -15.26 -15.48
CA GLN A 234 -6.80 -14.58 -15.24
C GLN A 234 -6.91 -13.31 -16.08
N LEU A 235 -5.88 -12.46 -16.09
CA LEU A 235 -5.87 -11.25 -16.94
C LEU A 235 -6.00 -11.61 -18.42
N LYS A 236 -5.28 -12.63 -18.90
CA LYS A 236 -5.38 -13.12 -20.29
C LYS A 236 -6.80 -13.56 -20.66
N ALA A 237 -7.49 -14.27 -19.76
CA ALA A 237 -8.88 -14.65 -19.97
C ALA A 237 -9.81 -13.43 -20.08
N ARG A 238 -9.56 -12.37 -19.29
CA ARG A 238 -10.29 -11.09 -19.39
C ARG A 238 -9.96 -10.33 -20.66
N MET A 239 -8.70 -10.33 -21.09
CA MET A 239 -8.31 -9.73 -22.36
C MET A 239 -9.09 -10.33 -23.54
N LYS A 240 -9.25 -11.66 -23.56
CA LYS A 240 -10.07 -12.35 -24.57
C LYS A 240 -11.54 -11.92 -24.52
N HIS A 241 -12.10 -11.71 -23.32
CA HIS A 241 -13.49 -11.28 -23.14
C HIS A 241 -13.72 -9.86 -23.69
N PHE A 242 -12.77 -8.94 -23.49
CA PHE A 242 -12.86 -7.55 -23.95
C PHE A 242 -12.25 -7.31 -25.35
N GLY A 243 -11.71 -8.34 -26.00
CA GLY A 243 -11.08 -8.20 -27.32
C GLY A 243 -9.78 -7.38 -27.33
N VAL A 244 -9.14 -7.17 -26.18
CA VAL A 244 -7.90 -6.39 -26.10
C VAL A 244 -6.65 -7.27 -26.28
N ARG A 245 -5.59 -6.68 -26.82
CA ARG A 245 -4.32 -7.38 -27.14
C ARG A 245 -3.22 -7.18 -26.12
N LEU A 246 -3.40 -6.27 -25.17
CA LEU A 246 -2.41 -5.97 -24.13
C LEU A 246 -3.06 -5.92 -22.75
N GLY A 247 -2.44 -6.61 -21.80
CA GLY A 247 -2.75 -6.52 -20.38
C GLY A 247 -1.52 -6.12 -19.58
N VAL A 248 -1.70 -5.33 -18.53
CA VAL A 248 -0.66 -4.93 -17.59
C VAL A 248 -1.12 -5.19 -16.16
N LEU A 249 -0.37 -5.99 -15.42
CA LEU A 249 -0.48 -6.05 -13.96
C LEU A 249 0.57 -5.12 -13.37
N VAL A 250 0.14 -4.22 -12.49
CA VAL A 250 0.99 -3.27 -11.78
C VAL A 250 0.99 -3.64 -10.30
N ASN A 251 2.14 -3.99 -9.74
CA ASN A 251 2.26 -4.37 -8.34
C ASN A 251 2.94 -3.27 -7.53
N PHE A 252 2.18 -2.69 -6.59
CA PHE A 252 2.60 -1.59 -5.72
C PHE A 252 3.17 -2.08 -4.37
N HIS A 253 3.31 -3.39 -4.17
CA HIS A 253 3.71 -3.95 -2.89
C HIS A 253 5.15 -3.62 -2.49
N GLY A 254 6.10 -3.67 -3.43
CA GLY A 254 7.52 -3.59 -3.15
C GLY A 254 8.05 -2.17 -2.94
N GLU A 255 9.35 -2.09 -2.62
CA GLU A 255 10.12 -0.83 -2.60
C GLU A 255 10.23 -0.16 -3.97
N LYS A 256 10.00 -0.95 -5.02
CA LYS A 256 9.88 -0.50 -6.41
C LYS A 256 8.63 -1.11 -7.00
N LEU A 257 8.06 -0.42 -7.97
CA LEU A 257 7.00 -0.99 -8.79
C LEU A 257 7.49 -2.17 -9.61
N GLU A 258 6.65 -3.19 -9.68
CA GLU A 258 6.82 -4.30 -10.59
C GLU A 258 5.67 -4.32 -11.60
N PHE A 259 6.00 -4.69 -12.83
CA PHE A 259 5.03 -4.79 -13.90
C PHE A 259 5.09 -6.17 -14.54
N ALA A 260 3.93 -6.70 -14.90
CA ALA A 260 3.85 -7.86 -15.77
C ALA A 260 2.96 -7.57 -16.97
N PHE A 261 3.57 -7.61 -18.16
CA PHE A 261 2.85 -7.57 -19.43
C PHE A 261 2.26 -8.94 -19.76
N VAL A 262 1.03 -8.94 -20.27
CA VAL A 262 0.31 -10.11 -20.75
C VAL A 262 -0.12 -9.85 -22.19
N ARG A 263 0.12 -10.84 -23.05
CA ARG A 263 -0.23 -10.85 -24.48
C ARG A 263 -0.91 -12.18 -24.81
#